data_AF-A0A2D6U0G6-F1
#
_entry.id   AF-A0A2D6U0G6-F1
#
_cell.length_a   1.000
_cell.length_b   1.000
_cell.length_c   1.000
_cell.angle_alpha   90.00
_cell.angle_beta   90.00
_cell.angle_gamma   90.00
#
_symmetry.space_group_name_H-M   'P 1'
#
loop_
_entity.id
_entity.type
_entity.pdbx_description
1 polymer ?
#
loop_
_entity_poly.entity_id
_entity_poly.type
_entity_poly.pdbx_seq_one_letter_code
_entity_poly.pdbx_strand_id
1 'polypeptide(L)'
;MFVRLEHIITEHVRPSKKGNYHPYIRRKTVCLFVCDKCDKEFRRDKGSIDPKRLSNNYNHVCPTCDPKRFAQKKGVEKRKKLDLPVDSLITIDKL
;
A
#
# COMPACT_ATOMS: atom_id res chain seq x y z
N MET A 1 4.16 -5.27 -4.06
CA MET A 1 5.60 -5.12 -3.73
C MET A 1 6.03 -3.65 -3.65
N PHE A 2 6.98 -3.29 -2.76
CA PHE A 2 7.63 -1.97 -2.74
C PHE A 2 8.75 -1.91 -3.78
N VAL A 3 8.82 -0.81 -4.54
CA VAL A 3 9.82 -0.62 -5.60
C VAL A 3 10.85 0.44 -5.21
N ARG A 4 10.40 1.69 -5.03
CA ARG A 4 11.28 2.84 -4.77
C ARG A 4 10.54 4.01 -4.14
N LEU A 5 11.33 4.98 -3.68
CA LEU A 5 10.85 6.30 -3.27
C LEU A 5 11.08 7.30 -4.41
N GLU A 6 10.10 8.16 -4.64
CA GLU A 6 10.17 9.27 -5.59
C GLU A 6 9.92 10.59 -4.84
N HIS A 7 10.61 11.65 -5.26
CA HIS A 7 10.41 12.98 -4.71
C HIS A 7 9.68 13.85 -5.74
N ILE A 8 8.52 14.37 -5.35
CA ILE A 8 7.70 15.24 -6.19
C ILE A 8 7.74 16.65 -5.60
N ILE A 9 7.94 17.63 -6.47
CA ILE A 9 7.84 19.04 -6.14
C ILE A 9 6.40 19.47 -6.42
N THR A 10 5.76 20.11 -5.43
CA THR A 10 4.40 20.62 -5.53
C THR A 10 4.40 22.11 -5.26
N GLU A 11 3.75 22.86 -6.14
CA GLU A 11 3.59 24.30 -6.02
C GLU A 11 2.26 24.60 -5.34
N HIS A 12 2.29 25.53 -4.40
CA HIS A 12 1.13 25.91 -3.61
C HIS A 12 1.05 27.43 -3.53
N VAL A 13 -0.15 27.95 -3.31
CA VAL A 13 -0.38 29.37 -3.13
C VAL A 13 -1.12 29.59 -1.84
N ARG A 14 -0.66 30.54 -1.02
CA ARG A 14 -1.31 30.92 0.23
C ARG A 14 -1.80 32.38 0.16
N PRO A 15 -3.05 32.67 0.51
CA PRO A 15 -3.51 34.04 0.69
C PRO A 15 -2.98 34.63 2.02
N SER A 16 -2.53 35.87 1.98
CA SER A 16 -2.21 36.67 3.16
C SER A 16 -3.47 37.24 3.81
N LYS A 17 -3.34 37.75 5.03
CA LYS A 17 -4.44 38.43 5.73
C LYS A 17 -4.98 39.66 4.97
N LYS A 18 -4.17 40.26 4.08
CA LYS A 18 -4.53 41.42 3.26
C LYS A 18 -4.95 41.06 1.83
N GLY A 19 -5.12 39.77 1.51
CA GLY A 19 -5.52 39.30 0.18
C GLY A 19 -4.40 39.06 -0.83
N ASN A 20 -3.16 39.46 -0.53
CA ASN A 20 -2.00 39.15 -1.40
C ASN A 20 -1.71 37.65 -1.42
N TYR A 21 -1.45 37.08 -2.59
CA TYR A 21 -1.11 35.66 -2.78
C TYR A 21 0.40 35.46 -2.74
N HIS A 22 0.86 34.48 -1.96
CA HIS A 22 2.26 34.10 -1.85
C HIS A 22 2.45 32.67 -2.38
N PRO A 23 3.15 32.48 -3.51
CA PRO A 23 3.49 31.15 -3.99
C PRO A 23 4.61 30.57 -3.13
N TYR A 24 4.55 29.26 -2.89
CA TYR A 24 5.60 28.51 -2.21
C TYR A 24 5.69 27.09 -2.73
N ILE A 25 6.86 26.49 -2.60
CA ILE A 25 7.16 25.15 -3.12
C ILE A 25 7.32 24.18 -1.95
N ARG A 26 6.72 23.00 -2.06
CA ARG A 26 6.89 21.89 -1.10
C ARG A 26 7.39 20.64 -1.80
N ARG A 27 8.39 20.01 -1.20
CA ARG A 27 8.88 18.68 -1.60
C ARG A 27 8.10 17.61 -0.85
N LYS A 28 7.55 16.64 -1.58
CA LYS A 28 6.81 15.51 -1.05
C LYS A 28 7.50 14.22 -1.45
N THR A 29 7.56 13.25 -0.54
CA THR A 29 8.07 11.91 -0.85
C THR A 29 6.90 10.98 -1.09
N VAL A 30 6.94 10.27 -2.21
CA VAL A 30 5.92 9.34 -2.67
C VAL A 30 6.56 7.96 -2.82
N CYS A 31 5.89 6.93 -2.35
CA CYS A 31 6.31 5.54 -2.48
C CYS A 31 5.66 4.93 -3.72
N LEU A 32 6.45 4.24 -4.53
CA LEU A 32 5.99 3.51 -5.70
C LEU A 32 5.93 2.02 -5.39
N PHE A 33 4.76 1.43 -5.65
CA PHE A 33 4.46 0.03 -5.38
C PHE A 33 3.95 -0.67 -6.62
N VAL A 34 4.18 -1.97 -6.72
CA VAL A 34 3.53 -2.88 -7.65
C VAL A 34 2.38 -3.57 -6.92
N CYS A 35 1.21 -3.70 -7.56
CA CYS A 35 0.05 -4.35 -6.97
C CYS A 35 0.18 -5.88 -7.02
N ASP A 36 0.05 -6.56 -5.87
CA ASP A 36 0.15 -8.04 -5.81
C ASP A 36 -1.08 -8.80 -6.38
N LYS A 37 -1.98 -8.10 -7.09
CA LYS A 37 -3.20 -8.67 -7.68
C LYS A 37 -3.29 -8.45 -9.19
N CYS A 38 -2.78 -7.32 -9.68
CA CYS A 38 -2.87 -6.95 -11.09
C CYS A 38 -1.54 -6.48 -11.68
N ASP A 39 -0.46 -6.55 -10.89
CA ASP A 39 0.91 -6.20 -11.26
C ASP A 39 1.10 -4.77 -11.80
N LYS A 40 0.09 -3.91 -11.63
CA LYS A 40 0.16 -2.50 -12.00
C LYS A 40 0.91 -1.70 -10.95
N GLU A 41 1.71 -0.75 -11.42
CA GLU A 41 2.36 0.23 -10.57
C GLU A 41 1.35 1.26 -10.05
N PHE A 42 1.49 1.64 -8.78
CA PHE A 42 0.70 2.70 -8.18
C PHE A 42 1.52 3.48 -7.15
N ARG A 43 1.12 4.74 -6.95
CA ARG A 43 1.80 5.68 -6.07
C ARG A 43 0.99 5.90 -4.80
N ARG A 44 1.69 6.06 -3.67
CA ARG A 44 1.10 6.48 -2.40
C ARG A 44 2.00 7.44 -1.66
N ASP A 45 1.41 8.34 -0.91
CA ASP A 45 2.18 9.28 -0.11
C ASP A 45 2.90 8.58 1.04
N LYS A 46 4.19 8.85 1.20
CA LYS A 46 4.98 8.27 2.31
C LYS A 46 4.38 8.65 3.67
N GLY A 47 3.82 9.85 3.80
CA GLY A 47 3.18 10.33 5.04
C GLY A 47 1.90 9.58 5.43
N SER A 48 1.27 8.88 4.49
CA SER A 48 0.04 8.10 4.75
C SER A 48 0.33 6.62 5.00
N ILE A 49 1.61 6.22 4.99
CA ILE A 49 2.03 4.82 5.15
C ILE A 49 2.88 4.71 6.41
N ASP A 50 2.54 3.72 7.25
CA ASP A 50 3.38 3.34 8.38
C ASP A 50 4.76 2.86 7.87
N PRO A 51 5.88 3.40 8.41
CA PRO A 51 7.23 3.00 8.02
C PRO A 51 7.48 1.49 7.98
N LYS A 52 6.86 0.71 8.88
CA LYS A 52 7.02 -0.75 8.95
C LYS A 52 6.43 -1.47 7.73
N ARG A 53 5.45 -0.85 7.07
CA ARG A 53 4.75 -1.40 5.91
C ARG A 53 5.48 -1.17 4.59
N LEU A 54 6.62 -0.47 4.56
CA LEU A 54 7.42 -0.32 3.33
C LEU A 54 8.18 -1.60 2.94
N SER A 55 8.14 -2.64 3.77
CA SER A 55 8.73 -3.94 3.45
C SER A 55 7.84 -4.78 2.52
N ASN A 56 8.44 -5.75 1.84
CA ASN A 56 7.75 -6.74 1.00
C ASN A 56 7.02 -7.83 1.80
N ASN A 57 7.13 -7.81 3.13
CA ASN A 57 6.38 -8.70 4.02
C ASN A 57 4.88 -8.35 4.07
N TYR A 58 4.51 -7.17 3.57
CA TYR A 58 3.13 -6.71 3.48
C TYR A 58 2.62 -6.76 2.05
N ASN A 59 1.36 -7.15 1.90
CA ASN A 59 0.68 -7.11 0.63
C ASN A 59 0.35 -5.66 0.27
N HIS A 60 0.75 -5.24 -0.93
CA HIS A 60 0.52 -3.93 -1.50
C HIS A 60 -0.48 -4.05 -2.64
N VAL A 61 -1.69 -3.52 -2.41
CA VAL A 61 -2.78 -3.61 -3.39
C VAL A 61 -3.21 -2.21 -3.81
N CYS A 62 -3.38 -2.01 -5.11
CA CYS A 62 -3.82 -0.74 -5.67
C CYS A 62 -5.29 -0.42 -5.29
N PRO A 63 -5.69 0.87 -5.30
CA PRO A 63 -7.07 1.26 -4.95
C PRO A 63 -8.13 0.62 -5.86
N THR A 64 -7.82 0.42 -7.14
CA THR A 64 -8.73 -0.20 -8.12
C THR A 64 -9.03 -1.66 -7.81
N CYS A 65 -8.08 -2.35 -7.17
CA CYS A 65 -8.23 -3.75 -6.77
C CYS A 65 -8.92 -3.94 -5.41
N ASP A 66 -9.24 -2.83 -4.73
CA ASP A 66 -9.78 -2.73 -3.37
C ASP A 66 -8.91 -3.41 -2.30
N PRO A 67 -8.05 -2.66 -1.59
CA PRO A 67 -7.17 -3.21 -0.57
C PRO A 67 -7.93 -3.79 0.63
N LYS A 68 -9.13 -3.30 0.97
CA LYS A 68 -9.89 -3.78 2.13
C LYS A 68 -10.47 -5.16 1.84
N ARG A 69 -11.15 -5.32 0.69
CA ARG A 69 -11.69 -6.61 0.26
C ARG A 69 -10.59 -7.65 0.09
N PHE A 70 -9.45 -7.27 -0.47
CA PHE A 70 -8.30 -8.18 -0.59
C PHE A 70 -7.79 -8.64 0.78
N ALA A 71 -7.59 -7.72 1.72
CA ALA A 71 -7.14 -8.06 3.07
C ALA A 71 -8.13 -8.99 3.79
N GLN A 72 -9.43 -8.75 3.65
CA GLN A 72 -10.46 -9.62 4.21
C GLN A 72 -10.43 -11.02 3.59
N LYS A 73 -10.33 -11.12 2.25
CA LYS A 73 -10.21 -12.41 1.54
C LYS A 73 -9.00 -13.20 2.02
N LYS A 74 -7.83 -12.55 2.13
CA LYS A 74 -6.61 -13.18 2.66
C LYS A 74 -6.73 -13.61 4.12
N GLY A 75 -7.46 -12.83 4.94
CA GLY A 75 -7.79 -13.21 6.30
C GLY A 75 -8.65 -14.49 6.37
N VAL A 76 -9.66 -14.62 5.51
CA VAL A 76 -10.51 -15.81 5.43
C VAL A 76 -9.72 -17.02 4.92
N GLU A 77 -8.91 -16.86 3.88
CA GLU A 77 -8.02 -17.92 3.36
C GLU A 77 -7.08 -18.43 4.48
N LYS A 78 -6.50 -17.53 5.27
CA LYS A 78 -5.62 -17.91 6.38
C LYS A 78 -6.35 -18.67 7.50
N ARG A 79 -7.62 -18.36 7.77
CA ARG A 79 -8.43 -19.10 8.77
C ARG A 79 -8.81 -20.49 8.26
N LYS A 80 -9.12 -20.63 6.98
CA LYS A 80 -9.46 -21.91 6.35
C LYS A 80 -8.25 -22.79 6.04
N LYS A 81 -7.04 -22.30 6.27
CA LYS A 81 -5.80 -23.03 6.00
C LYS A 81 -5.73 -24.38 6.73
N LEU A 82 -6.32 -24.46 7.93
CA LEU A 82 -6.37 -25.66 8.77
C LEU A 82 -7.74 -26.36 8.73
N ASP A 83 -8.65 -25.91 7.86
CA ASP A 83 -9.98 -26.49 7.66
C ASP A 83 -9.87 -27.65 6.65
N LEU A 84 -9.16 -28.70 7.06
CA LEU A 84 -8.84 -29.88 6.25
C LEU A 84 -9.44 -31.13 6.92
N PRO A 85 -9.85 -32.15 6.13
CA PRO A 85 -10.30 -33.42 6.69
C PRO A 85 -9.14 -34.11 7.43
N VAL A 86 -9.48 -34.89 8.46
CA VAL A 86 -8.51 -35.62 9.30
C VAL A 86 -7.58 -36.53 8.47
N ASP A 87 -8.06 -37.07 7.35
CA ASP A 87 -7.31 -37.94 6.42
C ASP A 87 -6.42 -37.18 5.41
N SER A 88 -6.24 -35.86 5.57
CA SER A 88 -5.34 -35.14 4.67
C SER A 88 -3.89 -35.60 4.90
N LEU A 89 -3.26 -36.23 3.90
CA LEU A 89 -1.84 -36.63 3.89
C LEU A 89 -0.86 -35.44 3.84
N ILE A 90 -1.32 -34.24 4.23
CA ILE A 90 -0.57 -33.00 4.14
C ILE A 90 0.21 -32.84 5.45
N THR A 91 1.54 -32.85 5.36
CA THR A 91 2.41 -32.58 6.51
C THR A 91 2.40 -31.09 6.86
N ILE A 92 2.65 -30.75 8.13
CA ILE A 92 2.67 -29.37 8.64
C ILE A 92 3.65 -28.49 7.84
N ASP A 93 4.74 -29.07 7.34
CA ASP A 93 5.75 -28.35 6.54
C ASP A 93 5.23 -27.90 5.15
N LYS A 94 4.19 -28.55 4.64
CA LYS A 94 3.57 -28.25 3.33
C LYS A 94 2.35 -27.34 3.44
N LEU A 95 1.91 -27.04 4.67
CA LEU A 95 0.83 -26.11 4.97
C LEU A 95 1.34 -24.67 4.91
#